data_AF-A0A6S6TBG4-F1
#
_entry.id   AF-A0A6S6TBG4-F1
#
_cell.length_a   1.000
_cell.length_b   1.000
_cell.length_c   1.000
_cell.angle_alpha   90.00
_cell.angle_beta   90.00
_cell.angle_gamma   90.00
#
_symmetry.space_group_name_H-M   'P 1'
#
loop_
_entity.id
_entity.type
_entity.pdbx_description
1 polymer ?
#
loop_
_entity_poly.entity_id
_entity_poly.type
_entity_poly.pdbx_seq_one_letter_code
_entity_poly.pdbx_strand_id
1 'polypeptide(L)'
;MGFFIQNVVATAVGLLAGYINYLLSTEPELVIIAAIAFCGFIGGHLPHIQQPSQPAYRVLRLASWLMTLVIPLAYFLYRPTDLLPAWIVAALFTTATWMILDRISLHRDYTRSVAGIILLPLLITACAYAVLGEPVIIPAFLACSTGYIAYLLVEQYIQRNWLRTLKKPVQGAEN
;
A
#
# COMPACT_ATOMS: atom_id res chain seq x y z
N MET A 1 12.00 15.12 4.92
CA MET A 1 10.71 15.77 4.56
C MET A 1 9.84 14.89 3.66
N GLY A 2 10.38 14.22 2.62
CA GLY A 2 9.57 13.41 1.70
C GLY A 2 8.66 12.37 2.36
N PHE A 3 9.19 11.56 3.28
CA PHE A 3 8.42 10.53 3.98
C PHE A 3 7.23 11.09 4.78
N PHE A 4 7.39 12.23 5.46
CA PHE A 4 6.31 12.82 6.25
C PHE A 4 5.13 13.23 5.34
N ILE A 5 5.42 13.92 4.23
CA ILE A 5 4.41 14.33 3.26
C ILE A 5 3.73 13.11 2.66
N GLN A 6 4.50 12.09 2.25
CA GLN A 6 3.97 10.84 1.71
C GLN A 6 3.08 10.11 2.73
N ASN A 7 3.47 10.06 4.00
CA ASN A 7 2.70 9.42 5.06
C ASN A 7 1.39 10.16 5.34
N VAL A 8 1.42 11.50 5.37
CA VAL A 8 0.20 12.32 5.51
C VAL A 8 -0.74 12.10 4.34
N VAL A 9 -0.22 12.10 3.10
CA VAL A 9 -1.03 11.86 1.90
C VAL A 9 -1.61 10.44 1.90
N ALA A 10 -0.81 9.42 2.22
CA ALA A 10 -1.27 8.04 2.32
C ALA A 10 -2.38 7.89 3.37
N THR A 11 -2.20 8.51 4.54
CA THR A 11 -3.21 8.51 5.62
C THR A 11 -4.49 9.21 5.17
N ALA A 12 -4.38 10.39 4.55
CA ALA A 12 -5.53 11.13 4.06
C ALA A 12 -6.30 10.36 2.98
N VAL A 13 -5.61 9.77 2.00
CA VAL A 13 -6.24 8.96 0.95
C VAL A 13 -6.92 7.73 1.54
N GLY A 14 -6.27 7.03 2.46
CA GLY A 14 -6.87 5.88 3.15
C GLY A 14 -8.13 6.25 3.90
N LEU A 15 -8.05 7.24 4.79
CA LEU A 15 -9.21 7.68 5.59
C LEU A 15 -10.36 8.19 4.71
N LEU A 16 -10.05 8.94 3.65
CA LEU A 16 -11.05 9.44 2.71
C LEU A 16 -11.74 8.30 1.96
N ALA A 17 -10.99 7.29 1.52
CA ALA A 17 -11.56 6.12 0.86
C ALA A 17 -12.48 5.32 1.79
N GLY A 18 -12.07 5.10 3.05
CA GLY A 18 -12.93 4.47 4.05
C GLY A 18 -14.20 5.30 4.33
N TYR A 19 -14.06 6.62 4.45
CA TYR A 19 -15.19 7.52 4.66
C TYR A 19 -16.16 7.55 3.47
N ILE A 20 -15.65 7.57 2.24
CA ILE A 20 -16.49 7.45 1.03
C ILE A 20 -17.24 6.12 1.05
N ASN A 21 -16.57 5.02 1.40
CA ASN A 21 -17.25 3.72 1.50
C ASN A 21 -18.34 3.70 2.58
N TYR A 22 -18.09 4.33 3.73
CA TYR A 22 -19.08 4.48 4.80
C TYR A 22 -20.34 5.22 4.32
N LEU A 23 -20.19 6.26 3.50
CA LEU A 23 -21.32 7.02 2.96
C LEU A 23 -22.10 6.28 1.87
N LEU A 24 -21.43 5.40 1.11
CA LEU A 24 -22.04 4.69 -0.03
C LEU A 24 -22.65 3.34 0.36
N SER A 25 -22.20 2.76 1.48
CA SER A 25 -22.66 1.44 1.93
C SER A 25 -24.00 1.55 2.64
N THR A 26 -24.96 0.69 2.29
CA THR A 26 -26.27 0.59 2.95
C THR A 26 -26.16 0.04 4.37
N GLU A 27 -25.21 -0.87 4.59
CA GLU A 27 -24.91 -1.47 5.89
C GLU A 27 -23.40 -1.35 6.15
N PRO A 28 -22.94 -0.22 6.74
CA PRO A 28 -21.52 0.04 6.91
C PRO A 28 -20.93 -0.84 8.02
N GLU A 29 -20.29 -1.94 7.63
CA GLU A 29 -19.46 -2.72 8.55
C GLU A 29 -18.13 -2.01 8.80
N LEU A 30 -17.88 -1.65 10.06
CA LEU A 30 -16.68 -0.91 10.47
C LEU A 30 -15.37 -1.63 10.09
N VAL A 31 -15.38 -2.97 10.12
CA VAL A 31 -14.23 -3.79 9.74
C VAL A 31 -13.89 -3.63 8.26
N ILE A 32 -14.90 -3.64 7.38
CA ILE A 32 -14.74 -3.43 5.93
C ILE A 32 -14.21 -2.02 5.67
N ILE A 33 -14.77 -1.01 6.35
CA ILE A 33 -14.33 0.38 6.21
C ILE A 33 -12.88 0.57 6.66
N ALA A 34 -12.51 0.00 7.81
CA ALA A 34 -11.15 0.06 8.33
C ALA A 34 -10.17 -0.64 7.38
N ALA A 35 -10.57 -1.78 6.80
CA ALA A 35 -9.75 -2.49 5.83
C ALA A 35 -9.55 -1.69 4.53
N ILE A 36 -10.59 -1.06 3.99
CA ILE A 36 -10.48 -0.18 2.81
C ILE A 36 -9.55 0.99 3.11
N ALA A 37 -9.70 1.62 4.28
CA ALA A 37 -8.83 2.72 4.69
C ALA A 37 -7.36 2.27 4.80
N PHE A 38 -7.13 1.10 5.39
CA PHE A 38 -5.82 0.50 5.50
C PHE A 38 -5.23 0.15 4.12
N CYS A 39 -6.02 -0.40 3.20
CA CYS A 39 -5.59 -0.67 1.83
C CYS A 39 -5.17 0.61 1.10
N GLY A 40 -5.91 1.72 1.26
CA GLY A 40 -5.51 3.02 0.71
C GLY A 40 -4.21 3.55 1.30
N PHE A 41 -4.04 3.41 2.62
CA PHE A 41 -2.80 3.78 3.31
C PHE A 41 -1.59 2.96 2.81
N ILE A 42 -1.71 1.63 2.76
CA ILE A 42 -0.65 0.74 2.23
C ILE A 42 -0.38 1.02 0.76
N GLY A 43 -1.42 1.33 -0.01
CA GLY A 43 -1.32 1.77 -1.40
C GLY A 43 -0.37 2.95 -1.59
N GLY A 44 -0.44 3.93 -0.70
CA GLY A 44 0.45 5.09 -0.68
C GLY A 44 1.92 4.80 -0.35
N HIS A 45 2.24 3.58 0.11
CA HIS A 45 3.62 3.18 0.40
C HIS A 45 4.17 2.14 -0.58
N LEU A 46 3.31 1.42 -1.31
CA LEU A 46 3.67 0.37 -2.27
C LEU A 46 4.80 0.76 -3.26
N PRO A 47 4.89 1.98 -3.79
CA PRO A 47 5.97 2.33 -4.73
C PRO A 47 7.39 2.22 -4.14
N HIS A 48 7.52 2.28 -2.80
CA HIS A 48 8.80 2.12 -2.10
C HIS A 48 9.16 0.67 -1.77
N ILE A 49 8.40 -0.31 -2.27
CA ILE A 49 8.65 -1.74 -2.02
C ILE A 49 10.04 -2.21 -2.45
N GLN A 50 10.71 -1.48 -3.35
CA GLN A 50 12.06 -1.78 -3.86
C GLN A 50 13.19 -1.03 -3.14
N GLN A 51 12.88 -0.20 -2.12
CA GLN A 51 13.87 0.70 -1.51
C GLN A 51 14.02 0.42 0.00
N PRO A 52 14.82 -0.61 0.40
CA PRO A 52 14.95 -1.02 1.80
C PRO A 52 15.46 0.06 2.76
N SER A 53 16.20 1.03 2.23
CA SER A 53 16.73 2.17 2.99
C SER A 53 15.65 3.19 3.36
N GLN A 54 14.49 3.18 2.70
CA GLN A 54 13.42 4.13 2.94
C GLN A 54 12.51 3.70 4.11
N PRO A 55 12.06 4.64 4.95
CA PRO A 55 11.11 4.34 6.03
C PRO A 55 9.78 3.76 5.53
N ALA A 56 9.31 4.13 4.32
CA ALA A 56 8.10 3.57 3.73
C ALA A 56 8.19 2.06 3.44
N TYR A 57 9.39 1.55 3.15
CA TYR A 57 9.61 0.10 3.02
C TYR A 57 9.34 -0.63 4.35
N ARG A 58 9.72 -0.02 5.48
CA ARG A 58 9.45 -0.59 6.80
C ARG A 58 7.96 -0.66 7.10
N VAL A 59 7.18 0.33 6.66
CA VAL A 59 5.72 0.32 6.77
C VAL A 59 5.12 -0.87 6.03
N LEU A 60 5.53 -1.08 4.76
CA LEU A 60 5.08 -2.23 3.97
C LEU A 60 5.48 -3.57 4.58
N ARG A 61 6.71 -3.66 5.11
CA ARG A 61 7.24 -4.88 5.71
C ARG A 61 6.50 -5.22 7.01
N LEU A 62 6.24 -4.22 7.85
CA LEU A 62 5.44 -4.37 9.06
C LEU A 62 4.00 -4.78 8.72
N ALA A 63 3.38 -4.12 7.73
CA ALA A 63 2.03 -4.46 7.29
C ALA A 63 1.94 -5.89 6.77
N SER A 64 2.92 -6.32 5.97
CA SER A 64 2.98 -7.70 5.49
C SER A 64 3.13 -8.71 6.63
N TRP A 65 3.99 -8.41 7.61
CA TRP A 65 4.19 -9.27 8.78
C TRP A 65 2.91 -9.36 9.64
N LEU A 66 2.20 -8.25 9.80
CA LEU A 66 0.89 -8.25 10.47
C LEU A 66 -0.13 -9.09 9.71
N MET A 67 -0.17 -9.02 8.38
CA MET A 67 -1.07 -9.84 7.57
C MET A 67 -0.75 -11.34 7.69
N THR A 68 0.51 -11.72 7.92
CA THR A 68 0.88 -13.11 8.20
C THR A 68 0.23 -13.65 9.47
N LEU A 69 -0.09 -12.79 10.44
CA LEU A 69 -0.77 -13.17 11.68
C LEU A 69 -2.29 -13.08 11.53
N VAL A 70 -2.78 -12.02 10.89
CA VAL A 70 -4.21 -11.71 10.79
C VAL A 70 -4.95 -12.71 9.89
N ILE A 71 -4.36 -13.09 8.74
CA ILE A 71 -5.03 -13.98 7.78
C ILE A 71 -5.30 -15.36 8.40
N PRO A 72 -4.33 -16.07 9.00
CA PRO A 72 -4.60 -17.38 9.63
C PRO A 72 -5.55 -17.27 10.81
N LEU A 73 -5.47 -16.19 11.58
CA LEU A 73 -6.39 -15.96 12.70
C LEU A 73 -7.83 -15.77 12.23
N ALA A 74 -8.04 -15.00 11.16
CA ALA A 74 -9.34 -14.85 10.54
C ALA A 74 -9.87 -16.21 10.04
N TYR A 75 -9.04 -16.98 9.32
CA TYR A 75 -9.40 -18.33 8.88
C TYR A 75 -9.76 -19.27 10.04
N PHE A 76 -9.04 -19.21 11.16
CA PHE A 76 -9.34 -20.01 12.35
C PHE A 76 -10.74 -19.74 12.92
N LEU A 77 -11.15 -18.47 12.95
CA LEU A 77 -12.47 -18.09 13.46
C LEU A 77 -13.61 -18.65 12.59
N TYR A 78 -13.39 -18.81 11.28
CA TYR A 78 -14.38 -19.38 10.37
C TYR A 78 -14.29 -20.91 10.23
N ARG A 79 -13.07 -21.47 10.22
CA ARG A 79 -12.78 -22.91 10.07
C ARG A 79 -11.57 -23.31 10.91
N PRO A 80 -11.78 -23.67 12.19
CA PRO A 80 -10.69 -23.95 13.12
C PRO A 80 -9.85 -25.18 12.75
N THR A 81 -10.39 -26.09 11.93
CA THR A 81 -9.68 -27.29 11.44
C THR A 81 -8.57 -26.97 10.44
N ASP A 82 -8.63 -25.81 9.79
CA ASP A 82 -7.75 -25.46 8.66
C ASP A 82 -6.61 -24.51 9.09
N LEU A 83 -6.36 -24.41 10.41
CA LEU A 83 -5.38 -23.50 11.01
C LEU A 83 -3.96 -23.74 10.45
N LEU A 84 -3.49 -24.99 10.47
CA LEU A 84 -2.11 -25.34 10.09
C LEU A 84 -1.84 -25.07 8.59
N PRO A 85 -2.74 -25.46 7.66
CA PRO A 85 -2.67 -25.02 6.27
C PRO A 85 -2.70 -23.49 6.11
N ALA A 86 -3.57 -22.78 6.84
CA ALA A 86 -3.71 -21.34 6.72
C ALA A 86 -2.42 -20.59 7.12
N TRP A 87 -1.75 -21.02 8.18
CA TRP A 87 -0.44 -20.48 8.58
C TRP A 87 0.64 -20.73 7.53
N ILE A 88 0.68 -21.94 6.95
CA ILE A 88 1.64 -22.27 5.89
C ILE A 88 1.38 -21.41 4.65
N VAL A 89 0.12 -21.26 4.23
CA VAL A 89 -0.26 -20.44 3.08
C VAL A 89 0.07 -18.97 3.32
N ALA A 90 -0.25 -18.42 4.49
CA ALA A 90 0.07 -17.03 4.84
C ALA A 90 1.59 -16.78 4.89
N ALA A 91 2.35 -17.71 5.48
CA ALA A 91 3.80 -17.62 5.54
C ALA A 91 4.43 -17.72 4.14
N LEU A 92 3.96 -18.65 3.29
CA LEU A 92 4.43 -18.80 1.92
C LEU A 92 4.08 -17.59 1.08
N PHE A 93 2.86 -17.06 1.16
CA PHE A 93 2.49 -15.85 0.42
C PHE A 93 3.33 -14.67 0.86
N THR A 94 3.51 -14.44 2.16
CA THR A 94 4.35 -13.32 2.59
C THR A 94 5.82 -13.52 2.20
N THR A 95 6.47 -14.61 2.57
CA THR A 95 7.89 -14.81 2.25
C THR A 95 8.17 -14.97 0.76
N ALA A 96 7.39 -15.77 0.02
CA ALA A 96 7.59 -15.98 -1.40
C ALA A 96 7.22 -14.74 -2.23
N THR A 97 6.15 -14.01 -1.89
CA THR A 97 5.83 -12.75 -2.58
C THR A 97 6.94 -11.72 -2.39
N TRP A 98 7.49 -11.57 -1.18
CA TRP A 98 8.63 -10.68 -0.95
C TRP A 98 9.88 -11.13 -1.71
N MET A 99 10.19 -12.43 -1.74
CA MET A 99 11.32 -12.94 -2.53
C MET A 99 11.15 -12.70 -4.04
N ILE A 100 9.94 -12.87 -4.58
CA ILE A 100 9.66 -12.60 -5.99
C ILE A 100 9.81 -11.10 -6.27
N LEU A 101 9.23 -10.24 -5.42
CA LEU A 101 9.31 -8.79 -5.57
C LEU A 101 10.77 -8.30 -5.48
N ASP A 102 11.55 -8.79 -4.51
CA ASP A 102 12.97 -8.47 -4.36
C ASP A 102 13.78 -8.92 -5.60
N ARG A 103 13.48 -10.08 -6.18
CA ARG A 103 14.15 -10.55 -7.41
C ARG A 103 13.81 -9.72 -8.64
N ILE A 104 12.53 -9.36 -8.80
CA ILE A 104 12.09 -8.51 -9.92
C ILE A 104 12.69 -7.10 -9.72
N SER A 105 12.87 -6.64 -8.48
CA SER A 105 13.32 -5.27 -8.21
C SER A 105 14.78 -5.05 -8.50
N LEU A 106 15.59 -6.10 -8.37
CA LEU A 106 17.01 -6.08 -8.73
C LEU A 106 17.25 -5.81 -10.23
N HIS A 107 16.26 -6.05 -11.09
CA HIS A 107 16.45 -6.01 -12.55
C HIS A 107 15.74 -4.82 -13.23
N ARG A 108 14.78 -4.15 -12.58
CA ARG A 108 14.04 -3.00 -13.15
C ARG A 108 13.24 -2.19 -12.13
N ASP A 109 13.06 -0.89 -12.39
CA ASP A 109 12.09 0.00 -11.73
C ASP A 109 10.64 -0.36 -12.15
N TYR A 110 10.16 -1.56 -11.80
CA TYR A 110 8.83 -2.03 -12.20
C TYR A 110 7.69 -1.37 -11.39
N THR A 111 7.97 -0.79 -10.23
CA THR A 111 6.98 -0.04 -9.42
C THR A 111 6.46 1.20 -10.15
N ARG A 112 7.21 1.73 -11.11
CA ARG A 112 6.74 2.87 -11.92
C ARG A 112 6.12 2.43 -13.25
N SER A 113 5.99 1.13 -13.48
CA SER A 113 5.33 0.59 -14.67
C SER A 113 3.81 0.52 -14.50
N VAL A 114 3.08 0.56 -15.61
CA VAL A 114 1.62 0.35 -15.64
C VAL A 114 1.25 -0.99 -15.00
N ALA A 115 2.04 -2.04 -15.24
CA ALA A 115 1.83 -3.34 -14.63
C ALA A 115 1.99 -3.28 -13.10
N GLY A 116 2.98 -2.57 -12.57
CA GLY A 116 3.16 -2.38 -11.12
C GLY A 116 2.00 -1.63 -10.47
N ILE A 117 1.47 -0.60 -11.16
CA ILE A 117 0.32 0.20 -10.70
C ILE A 117 -0.95 -0.65 -10.58
N ILE A 118 -1.09 -1.70 -11.39
CA ILE A 118 -2.29 -2.56 -11.37
C ILE A 118 -2.06 -3.79 -10.49
N LEU A 119 -0.96 -4.51 -10.69
CA LEU A 119 -0.70 -5.80 -10.04
C LEU A 119 -0.44 -5.66 -8.54
N LEU A 120 0.25 -4.61 -8.10
CA LEU A 120 0.56 -4.43 -6.67
C LEU A 120 -0.70 -4.11 -5.86
N PRO A 121 -1.56 -3.15 -6.25
CA PRO A 121 -2.84 -2.96 -5.58
C PRO A 121 -3.76 -4.18 -5.65
N LEU A 122 -3.74 -4.92 -6.77
CA LEU A 122 -4.52 -6.16 -6.91
C LEU A 122 -4.10 -7.22 -5.89
N LEU A 123 -2.79 -7.38 -5.65
CA LEU A 123 -2.27 -8.32 -4.66
C LEU A 123 -2.69 -7.93 -3.23
N ILE A 124 -2.61 -6.64 -2.87
CA ILE A 124 -3.08 -6.15 -1.56
C ILE A 124 -4.59 -6.37 -1.40
N THR A 125 -5.36 -6.12 -2.47
CA THR A 125 -6.81 -6.30 -2.48
C THR A 125 -7.18 -7.78 -2.34
N ALA A 126 -6.45 -8.68 -3.01
CA ALA A 126 -6.67 -10.12 -2.91
C ALA A 126 -6.49 -10.62 -1.47
N CYS A 127 -5.52 -10.06 -0.73
CA CYS A 127 -5.36 -10.35 0.70
C CYS A 127 -6.57 -9.87 1.53
N ALA A 128 -7.09 -8.67 1.26
CA ALA A 128 -8.28 -8.17 1.95
C ALA A 128 -9.53 -9.02 1.63
N TYR A 129 -9.70 -9.40 0.36
CA TYR A 129 -10.76 -10.30 -0.09
C TYR A 129 -10.72 -11.65 0.61
N ALA A 130 -9.53 -12.25 0.77
CA ALA A 130 -9.39 -13.54 1.44
C ALA A 130 -9.87 -13.51 2.90
N VAL A 131 -9.90 -12.32 3.54
CA VAL A 131 -10.31 -12.15 4.94
C VAL A 131 -11.77 -11.69 5.06
N LEU A 132 -12.21 -10.78 4.20
CA LEU A 132 -13.49 -10.06 4.35
C LEU A 132 -14.51 -10.37 3.24
N GLY A 133 -14.12 -11.15 2.24
CA GLY A 133 -14.99 -11.56 1.15
C GLY A 133 -15.24 -10.47 0.11
N GLU A 134 -16.26 -10.71 -0.72
CA GLU A 134 -16.63 -9.92 -1.89
C GLU A 134 -16.77 -8.39 -1.67
N PRO A 135 -17.42 -7.89 -0.59
CA PRO A 135 -17.75 -6.46 -0.50
C PRO A 135 -16.52 -5.55 -0.44
N VAL A 136 -15.34 -6.09 -0.11
CA VAL A 136 -14.12 -5.31 0.02
C VAL A 136 -13.34 -5.14 -1.30
N ILE A 137 -13.56 -5.99 -2.31
CA ILE A 137 -12.69 -6.09 -3.50
C ILE A 137 -12.56 -4.73 -4.21
N ILE A 138 -13.67 -4.23 -4.73
CA ILE A 138 -13.69 -3.03 -5.56
C ILE A 138 -13.24 -1.81 -4.76
N PRO A 139 -13.83 -1.49 -3.58
CA PRO A 139 -13.43 -0.29 -2.85
C PRO A 139 -11.99 -0.35 -2.35
N ALA A 140 -11.48 -1.51 -1.90
CA ALA A 140 -10.09 -1.64 -1.49
C ALA A 140 -9.11 -1.52 -2.67
N PHE A 141 -9.45 -2.08 -3.84
CA PHE A 141 -8.63 -1.94 -5.05
C PHE A 141 -8.53 -0.48 -5.49
N LEU A 142 -9.66 0.23 -5.52
CA LEU A 142 -9.68 1.65 -5.86
C LEU A 142 -8.91 2.46 -4.83
N ALA A 143 -9.15 2.26 -3.53
CA ALA A 143 -8.42 2.96 -2.47
C ALA A 143 -6.91 2.76 -2.58
N CYS A 144 -6.48 1.51 -2.75
CA CYS A 144 -5.06 1.15 -2.86
C CYS A 144 -4.42 1.76 -4.12
N SER A 145 -5.12 1.69 -5.26
CA SER A 145 -4.66 2.28 -6.52
C SER A 145 -4.58 3.81 -6.45
N THR A 146 -5.57 4.47 -5.84
CA THR A 146 -5.56 5.92 -5.63
C THR A 146 -4.41 6.32 -4.71
N GLY A 147 -4.16 5.57 -3.63
CA GLY A 147 -3.00 5.78 -2.75
C GLY A 147 -1.69 5.70 -3.52
N TYR A 148 -1.54 4.67 -4.35
CA TYR A 148 -0.38 4.45 -5.21
C TYR A 148 -0.12 5.63 -6.16
N ILE A 149 -1.17 6.06 -6.87
CA ILE A 149 -1.09 7.16 -7.83
C ILE A 149 -0.80 8.48 -7.10
N ALA A 150 -1.45 8.74 -5.97
CA ALA A 150 -1.21 9.93 -5.16
C ALA A 150 0.25 10.01 -4.70
N TYR A 151 0.83 8.89 -4.28
CA TYR A 151 2.25 8.82 -3.98
C TYR A 151 3.11 9.24 -5.18
N LEU A 152 2.87 8.67 -6.36
CA LEU A 152 3.68 8.96 -7.55
C LEU A 152 3.60 10.44 -7.95
N LEU A 153 2.41 11.04 -7.84
CA LEU A 153 2.21 12.46 -8.11
C LEU A 153 2.95 13.35 -7.11
N VAL A 154 2.92 13.01 -5.83
CA VAL A 154 3.66 13.73 -4.78
C VAL A 154 5.18 13.61 -5.00
N GLU A 155 5.67 12.43 -5.34
CA GLU A 155 7.08 12.21 -5.65
C GLU A 155 7.52 13.07 -6.84
N GLN A 156 6.75 13.06 -7.94
CA GLN A 156 7.02 13.90 -9.10
C GLN A 156 6.99 15.39 -8.77
N TYR A 157 6.05 15.84 -7.94
CA TYR A 157 5.95 17.23 -7.50
C TYR A 157 7.19 17.66 -6.70
N ILE A 158 7.61 16.85 -5.72
CA ILE A 158 8.80 17.12 -4.89
C ILE A 158 10.04 17.18 -5.77
N GLN A 159 10.22 16.22 -6.69
CA GLN A 159 11.36 16.21 -7.61
C GLN A 159 11.40 17.46 -8.50
N ARG A 160 10.25 17.86 -9.07
CA ARG A 160 10.15 19.08 -9.90
C ARG A 160 10.48 20.34 -9.12
N ASN A 161 9.96 20.48 -7.90
CA ASN A 161 10.25 21.64 -7.06
C ASN A 161 11.72 21.70 -6.66
N TRP A 162 12.32 20.56 -6.32
CA TRP A 162 13.74 20.49 -5.97
C TRP A 162 14.64 20.93 -7.13
N LEU A 163 14.34 20.46 -8.35
CA LEU A 163 15.04 20.88 -9.57
C LEU A 163 14.87 22.39 -9.85
N ARG A 164 13.73 22.98 -9.53
CA ARG A 164 13.51 24.43 -9.65
C ARG A 164 14.33 25.23 -8.64
N THR A 165 14.47 24.76 -7.40
CA THR A 165 15.34 25.40 -6.40
C THR A 165 16.81 25.37 -6.80
N LEU A 166 17.29 24.28 -7.40
CA LEU A 166 18.67 24.19 -7.89
C LEU A 166 18.93 25.09 -9.12
N LYS A 167 17.90 25.32 -9.94
CA LYS A 167 18.00 26.19 -11.12
C LYS A 167 17.88 27.67 -10.81
N LYS A 168 17.51 28.08 -9.59
CA LYS A 168 17.59 29.50 -9.21
C LYS A 168 19.07 29.85 -9.06
N PRO A 169 19.65 30.71 -9.93
CA PRO A 169 20.97 31.24 -9.65
C PRO A 169 20.91 31.98 -8.31
N VAL A 170 21.99 31.91 -7.55
CA VAL A 170 22.21 32.72 -6.34
C VAL A 170 22.25 34.20 -6.77
N GLN A 171 21.09 34.80 -7.08
CA GLN A 171 20.94 36.22 -7.41
C GLN A 171 20.99 37.08 -6.14
N GLY A 172 22.00 36.84 -5.31
CA GLY A 172 22.25 37.57 -4.07
C GLY A 172 23.70 37.54 -3.63
N ALA A 173 24.63 37.14 -4.51
CA ALA A 173 26.07 37.18 -4.27
C ALA A 173 26.75 38.15 -5.23
N GLU A 174 26.19 39.35 -5.39
CA GLU A 174 26.94 40.50 -5.89
C GLU A 174 26.72 41.65 -4.89
N ASN A 175 27.80 41.94 -4.17
CA ASN A 175 27.98 43.13 -3.34
C ASN A 175 28.11 44.38 -4.21
#